data_AF-A0A3A8IXQ9-F1
#
_entry.id   AF-A0A3A8IXQ9-F1
#
_cell.length_a   1.000
_cell.length_b   1.000
_cell.length_c   1.000
_cell.angle_alpha   90.00
_cell.angle_beta   90.00
_cell.angle_gamma   90.00
#
_symmetry.space_group_name_H-M   'P 1'
#
loop_
_entity.id
_entity.type
_entity.pdbx_description
1 polymer ?
#
loop_
_entity_poly.entity_id
_entity_poly.type
_entity_poly.pdbx_seq_one_letter_code
_entity_poly.pdbx_strand_id
1 'polypeptide(L)'
;MAERGLLSRIAAGQGSLVSQGDIVESVAAHLRVLLNTRRGESAAAPNFGILDFNDVVHMYPSAIPKMQQSIRMAIQEFEPRLKSVVVTHQPNEDDPTALMFDISAQLSWKGQRGALRFHTHVHPGGKVDLW
;
A
#
# COMPACT_ATOMS: atom_id res chain seq x y z
N MET A 1 -32.32 24.67 -41.59
CA MET A 1 -30.95 24.14 -41.53
C MET A 1 -30.85 23.33 -40.26
N ALA A 2 -31.02 22.03 -40.41
CA ALA A 2 -31.41 21.11 -39.36
C ALA A 2 -30.23 20.18 -39.02
N GLU A 3 -30.19 19.77 -37.75
CA GLU A 3 -29.68 18.49 -37.26
C GLU A 3 -28.16 18.26 -37.39
N ARG A 4 -27.40 18.84 -36.45
CA ARG A 4 -26.07 18.31 -36.09
C ARG A 4 -26.12 17.65 -34.73
N GLY A 5 -26.71 16.45 -34.75
CA GLY A 5 -26.25 15.27 -34.02
C GLY A 5 -26.11 15.37 -32.52
N LEU A 6 -27.17 14.97 -31.81
CA LEU A 6 -27.13 14.47 -30.43
C LEU A 6 -26.19 13.26 -30.22
N LEU A 7 -25.53 12.78 -31.28
CA LEU A 7 -24.68 11.58 -31.30
C LEU A 7 -23.18 11.86 -31.13
N SER A 8 -22.76 13.13 -31.16
CA SER A 8 -21.32 13.48 -31.13
C SER A 8 -20.67 13.33 -29.75
N ARG A 9 -21.43 13.05 -28.69
CA ARG A 9 -20.89 12.82 -27.34
C ARG A 9 -20.71 11.34 -26.95
N ILE A 10 -21.08 10.40 -27.83
CA ILE A 10 -20.88 8.95 -27.55
C ILE A 10 -19.64 8.42 -28.28
N ALA A 11 -19.11 9.13 -29.30
CA ALA A 11 -17.94 8.69 -30.06
C ALA A 11 -16.58 8.98 -29.40
N ALA A 12 -16.51 9.92 -28.47
CA ALA A 12 -15.37 10.06 -27.58
C ALA A 12 -15.61 9.15 -26.38
N GLY A 13 -15.29 7.87 -26.56
CA GLY A 13 -15.46 6.83 -25.56
C GLY A 13 -15.02 7.33 -24.18
N GLN A 14 -16.00 7.69 -23.37
CA GLN A 14 -15.89 7.74 -21.92
C GLN A 14 -15.80 6.29 -21.44
N GLY A 15 -14.70 5.62 -21.82
CA GLY A 15 -14.04 4.62 -21.00
C GLY A 15 -13.46 5.35 -19.80
N SER A 16 -14.39 5.76 -18.94
CA SER A 16 -14.17 6.30 -17.63
C SER A 16 -13.40 5.30 -16.77
N LEU A 17 -12.51 5.66 -15.85
CA LEU A 17 -11.91 6.92 -15.41
C LEU A 17 -10.96 6.45 -14.29
N VAL A 18 -9.82 5.86 -14.63
CA VAL A 18 -8.80 5.56 -13.62
C VAL A 18 -7.47 5.99 -14.21
N SER A 19 -7.06 7.22 -13.93
CA SER A 19 -5.70 7.65 -14.19
C SER A 19 -4.75 6.74 -13.41
N GLN A 20 -3.52 6.52 -13.87
CA GLN A 20 -2.55 5.78 -13.04
C GLN A 20 -2.44 6.37 -11.63
N GLY A 21 -2.62 7.69 -11.49
CA GLY A 21 -2.69 8.37 -10.19
C GLY A 21 -3.82 7.86 -9.29
N ASP A 22 -5.02 7.60 -9.83
CA ASP A 22 -6.16 7.11 -9.04
C ASP A 22 -5.93 5.67 -8.55
N ILE A 23 -5.23 4.85 -9.34
CA ILE A 23 -4.87 3.48 -8.94
C ILE A 23 -3.83 3.51 -7.83
N VAL A 24 -2.79 4.35 -7.97
CA VAL A 24 -1.74 4.50 -6.97
C VAL A 24 -2.33 5.00 -5.66
N GLU A 25 -3.21 6.00 -5.71
CA GLU A 25 -3.90 6.51 -4.52
C GLU A 25 -4.78 5.45 -3.87
N SER A 26 -5.54 4.67 -4.67
CA SER A 26 -6.34 3.56 -4.14
C SER A 26 -5.48 2.50 -3.45
N VAL A 27 -4.32 2.17 -4.01
CA VAL A 27 -3.37 1.22 -3.42
C VAL A 27 -2.74 1.81 -2.15
N ALA A 28 -2.32 3.07 -2.18
CA ALA A 28 -1.76 3.77 -1.03
C ALA A 28 -2.75 3.84 0.14
N ALA A 29 -4.02 4.19 -0.13
CA ALA A 29 -5.09 4.20 0.85
C ALA A 29 -5.32 2.80 1.44
N HIS A 30 -5.33 1.77 0.61
CA HIS A 30 -5.51 0.39 1.09
C HIS A 30 -4.31 -0.09 1.91
N LEU A 31 -3.08 0.20 1.48
CA LEU A 31 -1.87 -0.07 2.27
C LEU A 31 -1.91 0.65 3.62
N ARG A 32 -2.36 1.90 3.67
CA ARG A 32 -2.47 2.65 4.93
C ARG A 32 -3.46 1.98 5.88
N VAL A 33 -4.60 1.51 5.38
CA VAL A 33 -5.55 0.72 6.18
C VAL A 33 -4.92 -0.59 6.63
N LEU A 34 -4.32 -1.35 5.71
CA LEU A 34 -3.72 -2.65 6.00
C LEU A 34 -2.61 -2.57 7.05
N LEU A 35 -1.72 -1.57 6.93
CA LEU A 35 -0.61 -1.38 7.85
C LEU A 35 -1.08 -0.89 9.22
N ASN A 36 -2.13 -0.07 9.29
CA ASN A 36 -2.69 0.37 10.57
C ASN A 36 -3.69 -0.63 11.19
N THR A 37 -4.02 -1.73 10.50
CA THR A 37 -4.92 -2.76 11.04
C THR A 37 -4.11 -3.87 11.70
N ARG A 38 -4.50 -4.25 12.93
CA ARG A 38 -3.87 -5.37 13.65
C ARG A 38 -4.39 -6.71 13.13
N ARG A 39 -3.49 -7.67 12.90
CA ARG A 39 -3.90 -9.06 12.63
C ARG A 39 -4.78 -9.60 13.75
N GLY A 40 -5.96 -10.11 13.39
CA GLY A 40 -6.95 -10.66 14.33
C GLY A 40 -8.03 -9.69 14.78
N GLU A 41 -7.98 -8.41 14.38
CA GLU A 41 -9.01 -7.43 14.73
C GLU A 41 -10.30 -7.59 13.90
N SER A 42 -10.18 -8.16 12.69
CA SER A 42 -11.33 -8.45 11.83
C SER A 42 -11.81 -9.89 12.00
N ALA A 43 -13.02 -10.06 12.53
CA ALA A 43 -13.68 -11.35 12.64
C ALA A 43 -13.95 -12.02 11.27
N ALA A 44 -14.01 -11.23 10.19
CA ALA A 44 -14.22 -11.73 8.83
C ALA A 44 -12.91 -12.19 8.15
N ALA A 45 -11.76 -11.69 8.58
CA ALA A 45 -10.47 -12.02 8.01
C ALA A 45 -9.39 -11.98 9.12
N PRO A 46 -9.18 -13.09 9.85
CA PRO A 46 -8.22 -13.14 10.97
C PRO A 46 -6.76 -12.90 10.53
N ASN A 47 -6.47 -13.05 9.24
CA ASN A 47 -5.17 -12.74 8.64
C ASN A 47 -5.05 -11.28 8.18
N PHE A 48 -6.13 -10.50 8.16
CA PHE A 48 -6.13 -9.13 7.68
C PHE A 48 -5.42 -8.20 8.67
N GLY A 49 -4.47 -7.43 8.14
CA GLY A 49 -3.60 -6.55 8.92
C GLY A 49 -2.17 -7.09 9.02
N ILE A 50 -1.38 -6.43 9.86
CA ILE A 50 -0.03 -6.89 10.19
C ILE A 50 0.13 -7.14 11.68
N LEU A 51 1.21 -7.85 12.04
CA LEU A 51 1.58 -8.08 13.43
C LEU A 51 1.58 -6.74 14.19
N ASP A 52 1.11 -6.73 15.44
CA ASP A 52 1.04 -5.48 16.21
C ASP A 52 2.42 -4.83 16.29
N PHE A 53 2.57 -3.67 15.66
CA PHE A 53 3.80 -2.90 15.68
C PHE A 53 4.29 -2.62 17.09
N ASN A 54 3.36 -2.44 18.04
CA ASN A 54 3.67 -2.20 19.44
C ASN A 54 4.30 -3.44 20.09
N ASP A 55 3.88 -4.65 19.73
CA ASP A 55 4.47 -5.89 20.27
C ASP A 55 5.91 -6.11 19.77
N VAL A 56 6.23 -5.66 18.55
CA VAL A 56 7.56 -5.86 17.94
C VAL A 56 8.52 -4.67 18.10
N VAL A 57 8.04 -3.45 18.32
CA VAL A 57 8.92 -2.28 18.53
C VAL A 57 9.79 -2.45 19.77
N HIS A 58 9.27 -3.10 20.82
CA HIS A 58 10.02 -3.41 22.04
C HIS A 58 11.14 -4.45 21.83
N MET A 59 11.13 -5.19 20.72
CA MET A 59 12.11 -6.21 20.35
C MET A 59 13.10 -5.71 19.29
N TYR A 60 13.11 -4.42 19.00
CA TYR A 60 14.05 -3.78 18.08
C TYR A 60 15.50 -3.98 18.56
N PRO A 61 16.48 -4.26 17.67
CA PRO A 61 16.44 -4.34 16.21
C PRO A 61 16.06 -5.72 15.64
N SER A 62 15.96 -6.75 16.48
CA SER A 62 15.74 -8.14 16.03
C SER A 62 14.38 -8.38 15.36
N ALA A 63 13.41 -7.47 15.55
CA ALA A 63 12.09 -7.53 14.95
C ALA A 63 11.99 -6.97 13.53
N ILE A 64 12.98 -6.18 13.05
CA ILE A 64 12.99 -5.60 11.70
C ILE A 64 12.70 -6.64 10.60
N PRO A 65 13.46 -7.75 10.49
CA PRO A 65 13.23 -8.74 9.44
C PRO A 65 11.86 -9.44 9.56
N LYS A 66 11.37 -9.65 10.78
CA LYS A 66 10.01 -10.20 10.99
C LYS A 66 8.94 -9.22 10.50
N MET A 67 9.14 -7.93 10.73
CA MET A 67 8.24 -6.88 10.28
C MET A 67 8.20 -6.79 8.76
N GLN A 68 9.37 -6.75 8.11
CA GLN A 68 9.49 -6.75 6.65
C GLN A 68 8.76 -7.94 6.03
N GLN A 69 8.95 -9.13 6.59
CA GLN A 69 8.27 -10.33 6.11
C GLN A 69 6.76 -10.27 6.33
N SER A 70 6.29 -9.80 7.50
CA SER A 70 4.85 -9.66 7.77
C SER A 70 4.20 -8.65 6.83
N ILE A 71 4.81 -7.49 6.61
CA ILE A 71 4.33 -6.47 5.67
C ILE A 71 4.27 -7.04 4.27
N ARG A 72 5.36 -7.69 3.81
CA ARG A 72 5.41 -8.30 2.49
C ARG A 72 4.29 -9.32 2.28
N MET A 73 4.09 -10.22 3.25
CA MET A 73 3.04 -11.25 3.17
C MET A 73 1.64 -10.62 3.12
N ALA A 74 1.37 -9.64 3.99
CA ALA A 74 0.08 -8.96 4.01
C ALA A 74 -0.19 -8.23 2.69
N ILE A 75 0.79 -7.52 2.14
CA ILE A 75 0.61 -6.85 0.84
C ILE A 75 0.39 -7.86 -0.29
N GLN A 76 1.10 -8.99 -0.29
CA GLN A 76 0.91 -10.02 -1.30
C GLN A 76 -0.45 -10.72 -1.21
N GLU A 77 -0.99 -10.86 0.00
CA GLU A 77 -2.29 -11.51 0.27
C GLU A 77 -3.47 -10.57 -0.01
N PHE A 78 -3.38 -9.30 0.40
CA PHE A 78 -4.49 -8.35 0.34
C PHE A 78 -4.42 -7.38 -0.85
N GLU A 79 -3.24 -7.16 -1.46
CA GLU A 79 -3.07 -6.36 -2.67
C GLU A 79 -2.56 -7.19 -3.86
N PRO A 80 -3.43 -8.02 -4.50
CA PRO A 80 -3.04 -8.85 -5.63
C PRO A 80 -2.61 -8.04 -6.87
N ARG A 81 -2.95 -6.74 -6.90
CA ARG A 81 -2.54 -5.77 -7.93
C ARG A 81 -1.05 -5.45 -7.86
N LEU A 82 -0.45 -5.57 -6.69
CA LEU A 82 0.98 -5.40 -6.47
C LEU A 82 1.68 -6.76 -6.64
N LYS A 83 2.66 -6.79 -7.54
CA LYS A 83 3.56 -7.92 -7.79
C LYS A 83 4.97 -7.57 -7.37
N SER A 84 5.81 -8.56 -7.14
CA SER A 84 7.24 -8.34 -6.83
C SER A 84 7.47 -7.37 -5.66
N VAL A 85 6.70 -7.50 -4.58
CA VAL A 85 6.80 -6.64 -3.39
C VAL A 85 8.12 -6.91 -2.66
N VAL A 86 8.89 -5.85 -2.47
CA VAL A 86 10.16 -5.80 -1.74
C VAL A 86 9.99 -4.76 -0.62
N VAL A 87 10.28 -5.16 0.61
CA VAL A 87 10.20 -4.28 1.78
C VAL A 87 11.59 -4.16 2.37
N THR A 88 12.13 -2.95 2.43
CA THR A 88 13.47 -2.64 2.93
C THR A 88 13.36 -1.68 4.10
N HIS A 89 14.01 -2.01 5.22
CA HIS A 89 14.11 -1.07 6.34
C HIS A 89 15.19 -0.02 6.04
N GLN A 90 14.85 1.25 6.16
CA GLN A 90 15.82 2.35 6.22
C GLN A 90 16.03 2.75 7.68
N PRO A 91 17.21 2.50 8.26
CA PRO A 91 17.55 3.10 9.54
C PRO A 91 17.69 4.61 9.35
N ASN A 92 17.07 5.38 10.23
CA ASN A 92 17.31 6.81 10.33
C ASN A 92 18.47 7.05 11.31
N GLU A 93 19.54 7.71 10.84
CA GLU A 93 20.71 8.02 11.67
C GLU A 93 20.41 9.11 12.72
N ASP A 94 19.47 10.01 12.44
CA ASP A 94 19.07 11.10 13.33
C ASP A 94 18.06 10.67 14.40
N ASP A 95 17.25 9.64 14.12
CA ASP A 95 16.28 9.07 15.05
C ASP A 95 16.34 7.52 15.02
N PRO A 96 17.11 6.90 15.93
CA PRO A 96 17.25 5.44 15.99
C PRO A 96 15.94 4.71 16.33
N THR A 97 14.94 5.44 16.81
CA THR A 97 13.62 4.92 17.16
C THR A 97 12.60 5.07 16.02
N ALA A 98 12.91 5.90 15.03
CA ALA A 98 12.10 6.03 13.83
C ALA A 98 12.26 4.78 12.94
N LEU A 99 11.16 4.07 12.78
CA LEU A 99 11.09 2.91 11.89
C LEU A 99 10.60 3.37 10.53
N MET A 100 11.49 3.35 9.54
CA MET A 100 11.17 3.68 8.17
C MET A 100 11.29 2.43 7.30
N PHE A 101 10.26 2.13 6.51
CA PHE A 101 10.32 1.05 5.53
C PHE A 101 10.00 1.56 4.13
N ASP A 102 10.85 1.20 3.18
CA ASP A 102 10.66 1.38 1.75
C ASP A 102 9.97 0.13 1.19
N ILE A 103 8.81 0.32 0.59
CA ILE A 103 8.02 -0.72 -0.04
C ILE A 103 8.07 -0.47 -1.55
N SER A 104 8.84 -1.28 -2.26
CA SER A 104 8.94 -1.24 -3.71
C SER A 104 8.16 -2.42 -4.31
N ALA A 105 7.25 -2.15 -5.24
CA ALA A 105 6.39 -3.16 -5.87
C ALA A 105 6.09 -2.81 -7.33
N GLN A 106 5.65 -3.81 -8.10
CA GLN A 106 5.20 -3.65 -9.48
C GLN A 106 3.67 -3.69 -9.54
N LEU A 107 3.04 -2.57 -9.86
CA LEU A 107 1.62 -2.51 -10.16
C LEU A 107 1.34 -3.23 -11.49
N SER A 108 0.40 -4.17 -11.46
CA SER A 108 -0.12 -4.84 -12.64
C SER A 108 -1.65 -4.80 -12.61
N TRP A 109 -2.25 -3.83 -13.29
CA TRP A 109 -3.71 -3.65 -13.35
C TRP A 109 -4.19 -3.39 -14.77
N LYS A 110 -5.13 -4.21 -15.28
CA LYS A 110 -5.75 -4.07 -16.61
C LYS A 110 -4.79 -3.74 -17.78
N GLY A 111 -3.61 -4.37 -17.79
CA GLY A 111 -2.59 -4.17 -18.83
C GLY A 111 -1.63 -3.00 -18.60
N GLN A 112 -1.86 -2.18 -17.57
CA GLN A 112 -0.89 -1.19 -17.11
C GLN A 112 0.13 -1.84 -16.18
N ARG A 113 1.40 -1.63 -16.49
CA ARG A 113 2.54 -2.03 -15.64
C ARG A 113 3.29 -0.78 -15.20
N GLY A 114 3.53 -0.65 -13.91
CA GLY A 114 4.28 0.46 -13.33
C GLY A 114 5.04 0.01 -12.08
N ALA A 115 6.24 0.53 -11.87
CA ALA A 115 6.92 0.36 -10.58
C ALA A 115 6.38 1.43 -9.62
N LEU A 116 5.95 1.00 -8.44
CA LEU A 116 5.52 1.85 -7.34
C LEU A 116 6.50 1.69 -6.20
N ARG A 117 6.83 2.80 -5.58
CA ARG A 117 7.62 2.85 -4.36
C ARG A 117 6.84 3.68 -3.36
N PHE A 118 6.65 3.12 -2.18
CA PHE A 118 5.99 3.76 -1.07
C PHE A 118 6.97 3.82 0.08
N HIS A 119 7.04 4.97 0.73
CA HIS A 119 7.82 5.08 1.95
C HIS A 119 6.84 5.12 3.11
N THR A 120 7.16 4.35 4.15
CA THR A 120 6.35 4.26 5.35
C THR A 120 7.17 4.68 6.55
N HIS A 121 6.52 5.41 7.46
CA HIS A 121 7.08 5.84 8.71
C HIS A 121 6.15 5.42 9.85
N VAL A 122 6.72 4.68 10.78
CA VAL A 122 6.02 4.27 11.99
C VAL A 122 6.34 5.27 13.09
N HIS A 123 5.30 5.92 13.59
CA HIS A 123 5.42 6.82 14.73
C HIS A 123 5.42 6.04 16.06
N PRO A 124 5.97 6.61 17.16
CA PRO A 124 6.03 6.01 18.50
C PRO A 124 4.70 5.65 19.18
N GLY A 125 3.58 5.58 18.47
CA GLY A 125 2.26 5.13 18.96
C GLY A 125 1.67 3.98 18.13
N GLY A 126 2.46 3.33 17.27
CA GLY A 126 2.01 2.25 16.38
C GLY A 126 1.27 2.73 15.14
N LYS A 127 1.11 4.05 14.96
CA LYS A 127 0.53 4.64 13.75
C LYS A 127 1.55 4.59 12.61
N VAL A 128 1.12 4.11 11.45
CA VAL A 128 1.93 4.09 10.23
C VAL A 128 1.41 5.11 9.24
N ASP A 129 2.27 6.04 8.84
CA ASP A 129 2.01 6.99 7.79
C ASP A 129 2.77 6.57 6.52
N LEU A 130 2.13 6.75 5.36
CA LEU A 130 2.63 6.40 4.04
C LEU A 130 2.62 7.66 3.18
N TRP A 131 3.71 7.93 2.48
CA TRP A 131 3.87 9.08 1.57
C TRP A 131 4.51 8.70 0.24
#